data_AF-A0AAW4YC15-F1
#
_entry.id   AF-A0AAW4YC15-F1
#
_cell.length_a   1.000
_cell.length_b   1.000
_cell.length_c   1.000
_cell.angle_alpha   90.00
_cell.angle_beta   90.00
_cell.angle_gamma   90.00
#
_symmetry.space_group_name_H-M   'P 1'
#
loop_
_entity.id
_entity.type
_entity.pdbx_description
1 polymer ?
#
loop_
_entity_poly.entity_id
_entity_poly.type
_entity_poly.pdbx_seq_one_letter_code
_entity_poly.pdbx_strand_id
1 'polypeptide(L)'
;LYSTGGTKRILDEANVPVRSVSDLTHFPEIMDGRVKTLHPAVHGGILADRNKPQHLNELSEQHIDLIDMVVVNLYPFQQTVANPDVTMDEAIENI
;
A
#
# COMPACT_ATOMS: atom_id res chain seq x y z
N LEU A 1 6.80 9.37 -5.35
CA LEU A 1 5.81 8.35 -5.72
C LEU A 1 6.30 6.99 -5.23
N TYR A 2 5.46 6.28 -4.49
CA TYR A 2 5.72 4.92 -4.04
C TYR A 2 4.59 4.02 -4.54
N SER A 3 4.92 2.82 -5.01
CA SER A 3 3.93 1.88 -5.54
C SER A 3 4.36 0.43 -5.31
N THR A 4 3.44 -0.50 -5.55
CA THR A 4 3.64 -1.94 -5.37
C THR A 4 3.35 -2.69 -6.67
N GLY A 5 3.94 -3.89 -6.80
CA GLY A 5 3.56 -4.91 -7.79
C GLY A 5 3.31 -4.37 -9.20
N GLY A 6 2.14 -4.71 -9.74
CA GLY A 6 1.74 -4.36 -11.11
C GLY A 6 1.68 -2.85 -11.39
N THR A 7 1.23 -2.04 -10.42
CA THR A 7 1.15 -0.59 -10.59
C THR A 7 2.53 0.03 -10.74
N LYS A 8 3.52 -0.41 -9.93
CA LYS A 8 4.92 0.03 -10.09
C LYS A 8 5.43 -0.31 -11.49
N ARG A 9 5.19 -1.53 -11.97
CA ARG A 9 5.62 -1.97 -13.31
C ARG A 9 5.07 -1.07 -14.41
N ILE A 10 3.77 -0.76 -14.39
CA ILE A 10 3.12 0.10 -15.40
C ILE A 10 3.71 1.51 -15.38
N LEU A 11 3.99 2.05 -14.19
CA LEU A 11 4.61 3.37 -14.03
C LEU A 11 6.05 3.40 -14.57
N ASP A 12 6.84 2.37 -14.27
CA ASP A 12 8.21 2.21 -14.81
C ASP A 12 8.20 2.11 -16.35
N GLU A 13 7.29 1.30 -16.92
CA GLU A 13 7.12 1.16 -18.37
C GLU A 13 6.74 2.48 -19.05
N ALA A 14 6.00 3.34 -18.35
CA ALA A 14 5.65 4.68 -18.78
C ALA A 14 6.77 5.72 -18.53
N ASN A 15 7.94 5.30 -18.04
CA ASN A 15 9.06 6.18 -17.65
C ASN A 15 8.70 7.20 -16.56
N VAL A 16 7.75 6.87 -15.68
CA VAL A 16 7.41 7.68 -14.51
C VAL A 16 8.29 7.25 -13.35
N PRO A 17 9.10 8.15 -12.74
CA PRO A 17 9.94 7.80 -11.60
C PRO A 17 9.10 7.28 -10.42
N VAL A 18 9.28 6.01 -10.07
CA VAL A 18 8.56 5.35 -8.99
C VAL A 18 9.50 4.50 -8.13
N ARG A 19 9.30 4.55 -6.82
CA ARG A 19 10.00 3.71 -5.84
C ARG A 19 9.10 2.58 -5.35
N SER A 20 9.69 1.49 -4.89
CA SER A 20 8.93 0.40 -4.28
C SER A 20 8.46 0.81 -2.88
N VAL A 21 7.32 0.27 -2.41
CA VAL A 21 6.93 0.45 -1.00
C VAL A 21 7.94 -0.18 -0.04
N SER A 22 8.64 -1.24 -0.44
CA SER A 22 9.74 -1.81 0.38
C SER A 22 10.89 -0.83 0.58
N ASP A 23 11.11 0.11 -0.35
CA ASP A 23 12.11 1.18 -0.20
C ASP A 23 11.68 2.18 0.89
N LEU A 24 10.36 2.35 1.10
CA LEU A 24 9.77 3.20 2.13
C LEU A 24 9.72 2.50 3.49
N THR A 25 9.38 1.21 3.53
CA THR A 25 9.20 0.47 4.78
C THR A 25 10.48 -0.16 5.30
N HIS A 26 11.50 -0.30 4.44
CA HIS A 26 12.69 -1.11 4.69
C HIS A 26 12.37 -2.55 5.11
N PHE A 27 11.20 -3.05 4.69
CA PHE A 27 10.69 -4.37 5.02
C PHE A 27 10.48 -5.19 3.74
N PRO A 28 10.96 -6.45 3.70
CA PRO A 28 10.81 -7.30 2.52
C PRO A 28 9.35 -7.70 2.29
N GLU A 29 9.01 -7.99 1.05
CA GLU A 29 7.71 -8.58 0.73
C GLU A 29 7.64 -10.02 1.28
N ILE A 30 6.62 -10.31 2.08
CA ILE A 30 6.35 -11.63 2.66
C ILE A 30 4.87 -11.99 2.48
N MET A 31 4.53 -13.28 2.66
CA MET A 31 3.17 -13.81 2.57
C MET A 31 2.47 -13.39 1.26
N ASP A 32 3.17 -13.54 0.15
CA ASP A 32 2.69 -13.17 -1.20
C ASP A 32 2.19 -11.73 -1.30
N GLY A 33 2.80 -10.84 -0.51
CA GLY A 33 2.49 -9.42 -0.51
C GLY A 33 1.27 -9.03 0.33
N ARG A 34 0.64 -9.96 1.05
CA ARG A 34 -0.56 -9.70 1.88
C ARG A 34 -0.35 -8.60 2.92
N VAL A 35 0.88 -8.41 3.40
CA VAL A 35 1.20 -7.48 4.50
C VAL A 35 2.17 -6.37 4.10
N LYS A 36 2.47 -6.20 2.80
CA LYS A 36 3.55 -5.31 2.33
C LYS A 36 3.35 -3.82 2.65
N THR A 37 2.10 -3.37 2.81
CA THR A 37 1.76 -1.98 3.15
C THR A 37 1.36 -1.81 4.61
N LEU A 38 1.20 -2.89 5.37
CA LEU A 38 0.76 -2.87 6.79
C LEU A 38 1.93 -2.49 7.70
N HIS A 39 2.46 -1.29 7.52
CA HIS A 39 3.67 -0.81 8.18
C HIS A 39 3.49 0.64 8.72
N PRO A 40 4.09 1.00 9.87
CA PRO A 40 4.01 2.36 10.41
C PRO A 40 4.50 3.44 9.45
N ALA A 41 5.54 3.18 8.67
CA ALA A 41 6.03 4.14 7.65
C ALA A 41 4.97 4.48 6.57
N VAL A 42 4.00 3.60 6.35
CA VAL A 42 2.86 3.85 5.44
C VAL A 42 1.70 4.48 6.22
N HIS A 43 1.22 3.80 7.25
CA HIS A 43 0.01 4.23 7.96
C HIS A 43 0.22 5.46 8.83
N GLY A 44 1.39 5.64 9.44
CA GLY A 44 1.76 6.84 10.18
C GLY A 44 1.80 8.08 9.27
N GLY A 45 2.39 7.95 8.08
CA GLY A 45 2.41 9.02 7.08
C GLY A 45 1.00 9.43 6.59
N ILE A 46 0.07 8.47 6.52
CA ILE A 46 -1.34 8.71 6.13
C ILE A 46 -2.17 9.29 7.28
N LEU A 47 -2.01 8.76 8.48
CA LEU A 47 -2.94 8.98 9.60
C LEU A 47 -2.51 10.11 10.57
N ALA A 48 -1.29 10.63 10.46
CA ALA A 48 -0.83 11.69 11.34
C ALA A 48 -1.70 12.96 11.22
N ASP A 49 -2.21 13.43 12.35
CA ASP A 49 -2.94 14.69 12.44
C ASP A 49 -1.93 15.85 12.41
N ARG A 50 -1.90 16.55 11.27
CA ARG A 50 -0.95 17.64 11.02
C ARG A 50 -1.17 18.87 11.91
N ASN A 51 -2.33 18.96 12.56
CA ASN A 51 -2.62 20.04 13.51
C ASN A 51 -2.13 19.71 14.94
N LYS A 52 -1.63 18.50 15.17
CA LYS A 52 -1.06 18.07 16.46
C LYS A 52 0.46 17.98 16.36
N PRO A 53 1.21 18.96 16.91
CA PRO A 53 2.68 18.94 16.89
C PRO A 53 3.28 17.65 17.45
N GLN A 54 2.61 17.02 18.42
CA GLN A 54 3.01 15.73 18.96
C GLN A 54 3.09 14.62 17.88
N HIS A 55 2.10 14.50 16.99
CA HIS A 55 2.12 13.49 15.93
C HIS A 55 3.27 13.75 14.95
N LEU A 56 3.52 15.02 14.61
CA LEU A 56 4.63 15.39 13.72
C LEU A 56 6.00 15.08 14.34
N ASN A 57 6.13 15.29 15.65
CA ASN A 57 7.35 14.93 16.38
C ASN A 57 7.55 13.41 16.39
N GLU A 58 6.51 12.63 16.70
CA GLU A 58 6.56 11.16 16.68
C GLU A 58 6.95 10.62 15.29
N LEU A 59 6.40 11.19 14.21
CA LEU A 59 6.81 10.83 12.85
C LEU A 59 8.28 11.15 12.59
N SER A 60 8.72 12.37 12.95
CA SER A 60 10.09 12.82 12.76
C SER A 60 11.11 11.94 13.51
N GLU A 61 10.83 11.59 14.77
CA GLU A 61 11.66 10.71 15.59
C GLU A 61 11.82 9.31 14.96
N GLN A 62 10.78 8.84 14.27
CA GLN A 62 10.78 7.55 13.57
C GLN A 62 11.20 7.65 12.10
N HIS A 63 11.59 8.84 11.61
CA HIS A 63 11.98 9.09 10.23
C HIS A 63 10.87 8.74 9.22
N ILE A 64 9.62 9.02 9.58
CA ILE A 64 8.44 8.76 8.74
C ILE A 64 7.97 10.07 8.09
N ASP A 65 7.92 10.07 6.76
CA ASP A 65 7.38 11.19 6.00
C ASP A 65 5.85 11.18 5.96
N LEU A 66 5.24 12.36 5.80
CA LEU A 66 3.80 12.49 5.55
C LEU A 66 3.44 11.99 4.15
N ILE A 67 2.24 11.42 4.02
CA ILE A 67 1.65 11.03 2.74
C ILE A 67 0.45 11.94 2.47
N ASP A 68 0.56 12.77 1.42
CA ASP A 68 -0.48 13.73 1.03
C ASP A 68 -1.60 13.12 0.18
N MET A 69 -1.31 12.03 -0.54
CA MET A 69 -2.23 11.45 -1.50
C MET A 69 -2.10 9.93 -1.52
N VAL A 70 -3.25 9.26 -1.45
CA VAL A 70 -3.37 7.81 -1.60
C VAL A 70 -4.29 7.54 -2.78
N VAL A 71 -3.78 6.82 -3.79
CA VAL A 71 -4.56 6.37 -4.95
C VAL A 71 -4.61 4.85 -4.91
N VAL A 72 -5.79 4.31 -4.61
CA VAL A 72 -6.00 2.86 -4.47
C VAL A 72 -7.34 2.48 -5.09
N ASN A 73 -7.37 1.34 -5.76
CA ASN A 73 -8.59 0.64 -6.14
C ASN A 73 -8.50 -0.79 -5.60
N LEU A 74 -9.67 -1.40 -5.40
CA LEU A 74 -9.76 -2.77 -4.89
C LEU A 74 -10.07 -3.72 -6.04
N TYR A 75 -9.64 -4.97 -5.92
CA TYR A 75 -10.14 -6.01 -6.81
C TYR A 75 -11.66 -6.05 -6.74
N PRO A 76 -12.34 -6.32 -7.86
CA PRO A 76 -13.80 -6.33 -7.92
C PRO A 76 -14.35 -7.61 -7.26
N PHE A 77 -14.17 -7.74 -5.94
CA PHE A 77 -14.53 -8.93 -5.17
C PHE A 77 -15.98 -9.35 -5.40
N GLN A 78 -16.91 -8.40 -5.47
CA GLN A 78 -18.32 -8.66 -5.80
C GLN A 78 -18.49 -9.36 -7.15
N GLN A 79 -17.70 -9.00 -8.16
CA GLN A 79 -17.75 -9.65 -9.47
C GLN A 79 -17.13 -11.05 -9.40
N THR A 80 -16.06 -11.22 -8.64
CA THR A 80 -15.42 -12.51 -8.38
C THR A 80 -16.41 -13.50 -7.76
N VAL A 81 -17.12 -13.13 -6.70
CA VAL A 81 -18.09 -14.02 -6.03
C VAL A 81 -19.40 -14.21 -6.79
N ALA A 82 -19.69 -13.35 -7.79
CA ALA A 82 -20.86 -13.49 -8.64
C ALA A 82 -20.67 -14.53 -9.77
N ASN A 83 -19.42 -14.94 -10.04
CA ASN A 83 -19.14 -16.02 -10.97
C ASN A 83 -19.61 -17.36 -10.38
N PRO A 84 -20.55 -18.09 -11.01
CA PRO A 84 -21.04 -19.36 -10.48
C PRO A 84 -19.97 -20.45 -10.39
N ASP A 85 -18.87 -20.33 -11.13
CA ASP A 85 -17.77 -21.30 -11.14
C ASP A 85 -16.65 -20.95 -10.13
N VAL A 86 -16.78 -19.85 -9.39
CA VAL A 86 -15.75 -19.43 -8.44
C VAL A 86 -15.64 -20.39 -7.27
N THR A 87 -14.42 -20.76 -6.93
CA THR A 87 -14.13 -21.57 -5.75
C THR A 87 -14.02 -20.69 -4.49
N MET A 88 -14.18 -21.31 -3.33
CA MET A 88 -13.98 -20.61 -2.05
C MET A 88 -12.55 -20.07 -1.91
N ASP A 89 -11.56 -20.84 -2.36
CA ASP A 89 -10.15 -20.43 -2.31
C ASP A 89 -9.89 -19.21 -3.22
N GLU A 90 -10.42 -19.21 -4.44
CA GLU A 90 -10.33 -18.06 -5.35
C GLU A 90 -11.03 -16.82 -4.79
N ALA A 91 -12.17 -16.99 -4.10
CA ALA A 91 -12.81 -15.88 -3.41
C ALA A 91 -11.90 -15.32 -2.31
N ILE A 92 -11.34 -16.18 -1.44
CA ILE A 92 -10.48 -15.76 -0.31
C ILE A 92 -9.23 -15.01 -0.78
N GLU A 93 -8.65 -15.38 -1.93
CA GLU A 93 -7.50 -14.67 -2.51
C GLU A 93 -7.82 -13.25 -3.01
N ASN A 94 -9.09 -12.91 -3.23
CA ASN A 94 -9.53 -11.60 -3.72
C ASN A 94 -10.07 -10.66 -2.62
N ILE A 95 -9.84 -11.00 -1.34
CA ILE A 95 -10.19 -10.16 -0.18
C ILE A 95 -9.19 -9.01 0.01
#